data_AF-A0A3B4CIQ9-F1
#
_entry.id   AF-A0A3B4CIQ9-F1
#
_cell.length_a   1.000
_cell.length_b   1.000
_cell.length_c   1.000
_cell.angle_alpha   90.00
_cell.angle_beta   90.00
_cell.angle_gamma   90.00
#
_symmetry.space_group_name_H-M   'P 1'
#
loop_
_entity.id
_entity.type
_entity.pdbx_description
1 polymer ?
#
loop_
_entity_poly.entity_id
_entity_poly.type
_entity_poly.pdbx_seq_one_letter_code
_entity_poly.pdbx_strand_id
1 'polypeptide(L)'
;MLYLLVSDTASVAFYNLTVSVPVSKPYIVLSDPSPVEGTSVWMRCGLENGTEPINYIWEQEGHSGVVTTIAESNRSVINITWVTRNHTGLYRCLVRNEVNQQRSDRILLDVIYGPDVPHIDVTPYLVTEGGFLAIEKGNVSLMCQASSNPPSQYDWFFNNSRINSGPQLSISKILRTQTGHYTCLVQNTFLNTRSTKSIALTVYCESWLLCVALFPQIHQMALHHVPCSQ
;
A
#
# COMPACT_ATOMS: atom_id res chain seq x y z
N MET A 1 -63.98 13.04 76.60
CA MET A 1 -64.42 11.96 75.69
C MET A 1 -64.33 12.52 74.28
N LEU A 2 -63.42 11.98 73.44
CA LEU A 2 -63.32 12.12 71.96
C LEU A 2 -63.15 13.58 71.42
N TYR A 3 -62.36 13.90 70.39
CA TYR A 3 -62.05 13.19 69.14
C TYR A 3 -60.61 13.46 68.64
N LEU A 4 -60.10 12.42 67.98
CA LEU A 4 -59.02 12.29 67.00
C LEU A 4 -58.55 13.58 66.31
N LEU A 5 -57.22 13.74 66.20
CA LEU A 5 -56.59 14.35 65.04
C LEU A 5 -55.53 13.37 64.52
N VAL A 6 -55.94 12.51 63.59
CA VAL A 6 -55.02 11.77 62.74
C VAL A 6 -54.51 12.78 61.72
N SER A 7 -53.28 13.27 61.89
CA SER A 7 -52.58 14.03 60.86
C SER A 7 -51.76 13.06 60.02
N ASP A 8 -52.43 12.34 59.13
CA ASP A 8 -51.75 11.52 58.12
C ASP A 8 -51.32 12.45 56.98
N THR A 9 -50.12 13.04 57.11
CA THR A 9 -49.50 13.74 55.98
C THR A 9 -48.89 12.69 55.06
N ALA A 10 -49.72 12.11 54.20
CA ALA A 10 -49.27 11.23 53.14
C ALA A 10 -48.26 11.99 52.25
N SER A 11 -46.99 11.62 52.34
CA SER A 11 -45.93 12.10 51.46
C SER A 11 -46.10 11.46 50.09
N VAL A 12 -46.44 12.24 49.06
CA VAL A 12 -46.46 11.77 47.67
C VAL A 12 -45.02 11.73 47.16
N ALA A 13 -44.50 10.52 46.92
CA ALA A 13 -43.22 10.32 46.25
C ALA A 13 -43.44 10.17 44.74
N PHE A 14 -42.77 10.99 43.95
CA PHE A 14 -42.74 10.85 42.49
C PHE A 14 -41.52 10.02 42.08
N TYR A 15 -41.75 8.93 41.34
CA TYR A 15 -40.70 8.12 40.75
C TYR A 15 -40.61 8.44 39.26
N ASN A 16 -39.45 8.88 38.79
CA ASN A 16 -39.20 9.05 37.36
C ASN A 16 -38.68 7.74 36.77
N LEU A 17 -39.49 7.05 35.97
CA LEU A 17 -39.07 5.88 35.21
C LEU A 17 -38.53 6.32 33.85
N THR A 18 -37.25 6.10 33.58
CA THR A 18 -36.65 6.27 32.26
C THR A 18 -36.53 4.91 31.57
N VAL A 19 -36.94 4.85 30.30
CA VAL A 19 -36.82 3.64 29.48
C VAL A 19 -35.66 3.83 28.51
N SER A 20 -34.63 3.01 28.63
CA SER A 20 -33.47 3.03 27.75
C SER A 20 -33.62 1.99 26.64
N VAL A 21 -33.45 2.44 25.39
CA VAL A 21 -33.51 1.61 24.18
C VAL A 21 -32.11 1.05 23.90
N PRO A 22 -31.96 -0.28 23.68
CA PRO A 22 -30.68 -0.86 23.28
C PRO A 22 -30.24 -0.33 21.91
N VAL A 23 -28.93 -0.28 21.69
CA VAL A 23 -28.39 0.06 20.38
C VAL A 23 -28.72 -1.04 19.36
N SER A 24 -29.15 -0.64 18.16
CA SER A 24 -29.32 -1.53 17.01
C SER A 24 -27.97 -1.95 16.42
N LYS A 25 -27.97 -2.90 15.49
CA LYS A 25 -26.75 -3.23 14.72
C LYS A 25 -26.31 -1.98 13.93
N PRO A 26 -25.10 -1.46 14.14
CA PRO A 26 -24.63 -0.29 13.41
C PRO A 26 -24.18 -0.65 11.99
N TYR A 27 -24.10 0.35 11.12
CA TYR A 27 -23.58 0.24 9.75
C TYR A 27 -22.58 1.35 9.46
N ILE A 28 -21.63 1.11 8.55
CA ILE A 28 -20.61 2.10 8.17
C ILE A 28 -20.95 2.70 6.81
N VAL A 29 -20.81 4.01 6.71
CA VAL A 29 -20.84 4.76 5.45
C VAL A 29 -19.48 5.41 5.24
N LEU A 30 -18.84 5.12 4.11
CA LEU A 30 -17.59 5.76 3.68
C LEU A 30 -17.92 6.90 2.71
N SER A 31 -17.18 8.01 2.79
CA SER A 31 -17.28 9.05 1.78
C SER A 31 -16.73 8.61 0.42
N ASP A 32 -15.68 7.80 0.46
CA ASP A 32 -15.03 7.17 -0.69
C ASP A 32 -14.47 5.82 -0.23
N PRO A 33 -14.89 4.67 -0.81
CA PRO A 33 -14.34 3.37 -0.46
C PRO A 33 -12.92 3.15 -1.01
N SER A 34 -12.50 3.92 -2.01
CA SER A 34 -11.21 3.77 -2.68
C SER A 34 -10.46 5.11 -2.85
N PRO A 35 -10.16 5.82 -1.73
CA PRO A 35 -9.53 7.13 -1.80
C PRO A 35 -8.10 7.05 -2.33
N VAL A 36 -7.67 8.10 -3.03
CA VAL A 36 -6.30 8.24 -3.52
C VAL A 36 -5.38 8.68 -2.38
N GLU A 37 -4.16 8.14 -2.31
CA GLU A 37 -3.13 8.55 -1.34
C GLU A 37 -2.89 10.08 -1.40
N GLY A 38 -2.84 10.72 -0.22
CA GLY A 38 -2.75 12.16 -0.03
C GLY A 38 -4.10 12.90 0.05
N THR A 39 -5.23 12.24 -0.24
CA THR A 39 -6.57 12.84 -0.11
C THR A 39 -7.11 12.74 1.32
N SER A 40 -8.32 13.26 1.55
CA SER A 40 -9.06 13.13 2.80
C SER A 40 -10.33 12.32 2.61
N VAL A 41 -10.65 11.46 3.57
CA VAL A 41 -11.86 10.63 3.60
C VAL A 41 -12.51 10.69 4.98
N TRP A 42 -13.83 10.53 5.05
CA TRP A 42 -14.56 10.39 6.30
C TRP A 42 -15.35 9.08 6.35
N MET A 43 -15.54 8.56 7.56
CA MET A 43 -16.35 7.38 7.82
C MET A 43 -17.37 7.71 8.90
N ARG A 44 -18.62 7.31 8.69
CA ARG A 44 -19.72 7.48 9.64
C ARG A 44 -20.24 6.12 10.07
N CYS A 45 -20.37 5.92 11.38
CA CYS A 45 -21.06 4.79 11.99
C CYS A 45 -22.51 5.19 12.25
N GLY A 46 -23.42 4.71 11.41
CA GLY A 46 -24.86 4.92 11.51
C GLY A 46 -25.52 3.95 12.48
N LEU A 47 -26.59 4.41 13.12
CA LEU A 47 -27.41 3.66 14.06
C LEU A 47 -28.88 3.99 13.81
N GLU A 48 -29.77 3.00 13.86
CA GLU A 48 -31.21 3.22 13.70
C GLU A 48 -31.90 3.48 15.05
N ASN A 49 -31.50 2.75 16.08
CA ASN A 49 -32.09 2.84 17.42
C ASN A 49 -31.00 2.84 18.50
N GLY A 50 -31.18 3.61 19.56
CA GLY A 50 -30.32 3.61 20.75
C GLY A 50 -30.51 4.87 21.59
N THR A 51 -30.63 4.73 22.91
CA THR A 51 -30.71 5.88 23.83
C THR A 51 -29.31 6.38 24.18
N GLU A 52 -29.13 7.71 24.13
CA GLU A 52 -27.91 8.39 24.59
C GLU A 52 -27.67 8.23 26.11
N PRO A 53 -26.42 8.29 26.59
CA PRO A 53 -25.18 8.55 25.84
C PRO A 53 -24.68 7.31 25.08
N ILE A 54 -24.23 7.54 23.84
CA ILE A 54 -23.69 6.49 22.97
C ILE A 54 -22.19 6.71 22.79
N ASN A 55 -21.42 5.65 22.96
CA ASN A 55 -19.97 5.62 22.70
C ASN A 55 -19.69 4.83 21.41
N TYR A 56 -18.83 5.39 20.56
CA TYR A 56 -18.41 4.82 19.29
C TYR A 56 -16.92 4.45 19.37
N ILE A 57 -16.63 3.19 19.08
CA ILE A 57 -15.28 2.64 19.01
C ILE A 57 -15.03 2.19 17.57
N TRP A 58 -13.96 2.70 16.96
CA TRP A 58 -13.55 2.35 15.61
C TRP A 58 -12.39 1.37 15.67
N GLU A 59 -12.58 0.23 15.04
CA GLU A 59 -11.59 -0.85 14.93
C GLU A 59 -11.12 -0.93 13.46
N GLN A 60 -9.82 -1.07 13.25
CA GLN A 60 -9.22 -1.35 11.95
C GLN A 60 -8.49 -2.69 12.01
N GLU A 61 -8.73 -3.55 11.02
CA GLU A 61 -7.99 -4.78 10.79
C GLU A 61 -7.09 -4.56 9.57
N GLY A 62 -5.78 -4.42 9.82
CA GLY A 62 -4.79 -4.23 8.77
C GLY A 62 -4.45 -5.52 8.02
N HIS A 63 -3.52 -5.45 7.07
CA HIS A 63 -3.09 -6.61 6.27
C HIS A 63 -2.53 -7.79 7.09
N SER A 64 -1.97 -7.54 8.27
CA SER A 64 -1.47 -8.59 9.18
C SER A 64 -2.59 -9.36 9.89
N GLY A 65 -3.86 -8.96 9.73
CA GLY A 65 -5.01 -9.51 10.46
C GLY A 65 -5.10 -9.02 11.91
N VAL A 66 -4.20 -8.12 12.34
CA VAL A 66 -4.26 -7.53 13.68
C VAL A 66 -5.34 -6.46 13.71
N VAL A 67 -6.26 -6.59 14.66
CA VAL A 67 -7.31 -5.60 14.93
C VAL A 67 -6.80 -4.58 15.94
N THR A 68 -6.87 -3.30 15.60
CA THR A 68 -6.49 -2.19 16.47
C THR A 68 -7.64 -1.21 16.63
N THR A 69 -7.78 -0.63 17.83
CA THR A 69 -8.68 0.50 18.06
C THR A 69 -8.00 1.78 17.60
N ILE A 70 -8.63 2.48 16.65
CA ILE A 70 -8.08 3.70 16.06
C ILE A 70 -8.71 4.97 16.62
N ALA A 71 -9.92 4.87 17.17
CA ALA A 71 -10.61 5.98 17.81
C ALA A 71 -11.70 5.46 18.76
N GLU A 72 -11.90 6.18 19.88
CA GLU A 72 -13.01 5.98 20.79
C GLU A 72 -13.56 7.35 21.20
N SER A 73 -14.83 7.61 20.92
CA SER A 73 -15.47 8.89 21.26
C SER A 73 -16.99 8.81 21.21
N ASN A 74 -17.68 9.85 21.66
CA ASN A 74 -19.12 10.05 21.44
C ASN A 74 -19.47 10.53 20.02
N ARG A 75 -18.48 10.69 19.13
CA ARG A 75 -18.70 11.10 17.74
C ARG A 75 -18.82 9.87 16.85
N SER A 76 -19.91 9.83 16.08
CA SER A 76 -20.17 8.79 15.09
C SER A 76 -19.34 8.91 13.82
N VAL A 77 -18.49 9.94 13.69
CA VAL A 77 -17.70 10.22 12.47
C VAL A 77 -16.23 10.33 12.80
N ILE A 78 -15.39 9.67 12.00
CA ILE A 78 -13.93 9.85 11.98
C ILE A 78 -13.50 10.40 10.62
N ASN A 79 -12.47 11.25 10.64
CA ASN A 79 -11.86 11.84 9.46
C ASN A 79 -10.40 11.39 9.36
N ILE A 80 -9.99 10.96 8.18
CA ILE A 80 -8.59 10.74 7.83
C ILE A 80 -8.23 11.86 6.86
N THR A 81 -7.46 12.85 7.32
CA THR A 81 -7.16 14.06 6.52
C THR A 81 -6.03 13.85 5.52
N TRP A 82 -5.10 12.94 5.80
CA TRP A 82 -4.00 12.58 4.92
C TRP A 82 -3.94 11.06 4.76
N VAL A 83 -4.69 10.55 3.78
CA VAL A 83 -4.76 9.12 3.50
C VAL A 83 -3.39 8.63 3.02
N THR A 84 -2.83 7.66 3.72
CA THR A 84 -1.67 6.87 3.29
C THR A 84 -2.07 5.43 2.98
N ARG A 85 -1.28 4.72 2.18
CA ARG A 85 -1.49 3.29 1.88
C ARG A 85 -1.58 2.36 3.10
N ASN A 86 -1.09 2.80 4.27
CA ASN A 86 -1.21 2.04 5.52
C ASN A 86 -2.63 2.07 6.12
N HIS A 87 -3.51 2.94 5.63
CA HIS A 87 -4.92 2.95 6.02
C HIS A 87 -5.74 1.88 5.28
N THR A 88 -5.17 1.18 4.29
CA THR A 88 -5.85 0.05 3.67
C THR A 88 -6.13 -1.04 4.71
N GLY A 89 -7.39 -1.46 4.81
CA GLY A 89 -7.81 -2.46 5.78
C GLY A 89 -9.33 -2.56 5.95
N LEU A 90 -9.75 -3.53 6.76
CA LEU A 90 -11.15 -3.73 7.10
C LEU A 90 -11.51 -2.92 8.34
N TYR A 91 -12.49 -2.04 8.22
CA TYR A 91 -12.98 -1.20 9.30
C TYR A 91 -14.26 -1.77 9.88
N ARG A 92 -14.39 -1.63 11.21
CA ARG A 92 -15.59 -2.01 11.96
C ARG A 92 -15.88 -0.94 13.00
N CYS A 93 -17.15 -0.62 13.21
CA CYS A 93 -17.55 0.24 14.31
C CYS A 93 -18.30 -0.58 15.35
N LEU A 94 -17.96 -0.32 16.60
CA LEU A 94 -18.59 -0.86 17.78
C LEU A 94 -19.29 0.28 18.49
N VAL A 95 -20.56 0.07 18.79
CA VAL A 95 -21.41 1.08 19.43
C VAL A 95 -21.90 0.51 20.75
N ARG A 96 -21.80 1.31 21.81
CA ARG A 96 -22.20 0.93 23.17
C ARG A 96 -23.06 2.01 23.80
N ASN A 97 -24.13 1.60 24.48
CA ASN A 97 -24.81 2.40 25.48
C ASN A 97 -24.91 1.63 26.81
N GLU A 98 -25.68 2.14 27.76
CA GLU A 98 -25.84 1.50 29.08
C GLU A 98 -26.54 0.13 29.02
N VAL A 99 -27.30 -0.15 27.96
CA VAL A 99 -28.12 -1.36 27.82
C VAL A 99 -27.34 -2.48 27.15
N ASN A 100 -26.66 -2.21 26.03
CA ASN A 100 -25.94 -3.21 25.27
C ASN A 100 -24.78 -2.63 24.44
N GLN A 101 -24.12 -3.53 23.71
CA GLN A 101 -23.06 -3.23 22.76
C GLN A 101 -23.28 -4.03 21.48
N GLN A 102 -23.12 -3.38 20.32
CA GLN A 102 -23.26 -3.99 19.00
C GLN A 102 -22.08 -3.63 18.11
N ARG A 103 -21.84 -4.48 17.09
CA ARG A 103 -20.78 -4.25 16.09
C ARG A 103 -21.36 -4.25 14.68
N SER A 104 -20.79 -3.43 13.82
CA SER A 104 -21.15 -3.39 12.41
C SER A 104 -20.64 -4.61 11.66
N ASP A 105 -21.02 -4.74 10.40
CA ASP A 105 -20.23 -5.54 9.46
C ASP A 105 -18.91 -4.85 9.15
N ARG A 106 -17.94 -5.60 8.64
CA ARG A 106 -16.64 -5.07 8.22
C ARG A 106 -16.77 -4.44 6.84
N ILE A 107 -16.11 -3.31 6.61
CA ILE A 107 -16.03 -2.65 5.31
C ILE A 107 -14.57 -2.40 4.92
N LEU A 108 -14.21 -2.64 3.67
CA LEU A 108 -12.86 -2.40 3.16
C LEU A 108 -12.71 -0.93 2.76
N LEU A 109 -11.67 -0.28 3.29
CA LEU A 109 -11.11 0.93 2.71
C LEU A 109 -9.90 0.51 1.87
N ASP A 110 -9.93 0.73 0.56
CA ASP A 110 -8.88 0.31 -0.36
C ASP A 110 -8.14 1.51 -0.96
N VAL A 111 -7.02 1.89 -0.36
CA VAL A 111 -6.30 3.10 -0.76
C VAL A 111 -5.60 2.89 -2.10
N ILE A 112 -5.86 3.80 -3.04
CA ILE A 112 -5.29 3.79 -4.39
C ILE A 112 -4.01 4.63 -4.41
N TYR A 113 -2.93 4.08 -4.97
CA TYR A 113 -1.65 4.78 -5.09
C TYR A 113 -0.86 4.37 -6.34
N GLY A 114 -0.27 5.39 -6.97
CA GLY A 114 0.45 5.28 -8.23
C GLY A 114 1.85 4.71 -8.04
N PRO A 115 2.50 4.25 -9.11
CA PRO A 115 3.65 3.39 -8.95
C PRO A 115 4.79 4.18 -8.33
N ASP A 116 5.34 3.62 -7.25
CA ASP A 116 6.58 4.10 -6.69
C ASP A 116 7.70 4.03 -7.74
N VAL A 117 8.84 4.67 -7.47
CA VAL A 117 10.01 4.56 -8.33
C VAL A 117 10.43 3.08 -8.44
N PRO A 118 10.44 2.49 -9.65
CA PRO A 118 10.73 1.08 -9.79
C PRO A 118 12.16 0.75 -9.40
N HIS A 119 12.33 -0.42 -8.81
CA HIS A 119 13.61 -1.08 -8.62
C HIS A 119 13.85 -2.11 -9.71
N ILE A 120 15.09 -2.25 -10.18
CA ILE A 120 15.48 -3.25 -11.17
C ILE A 120 16.55 -4.15 -10.57
N ASP A 121 16.20 -5.42 -10.39
CA ASP A 121 17.12 -6.48 -9.98
C ASP A 121 17.70 -7.16 -11.22
N VAL A 122 19.02 -7.36 -11.21
CA VAL A 122 19.76 -7.99 -12.32
C VAL A 122 20.36 -9.31 -11.85
N THR A 123 20.12 -10.38 -12.60
CA THR A 123 20.68 -11.71 -12.33
C THR A 123 21.43 -12.24 -13.57
N PRO A 124 22.70 -12.66 -13.46
CA PRO A 124 23.54 -12.62 -12.26
C PRO A 124 23.87 -11.18 -11.83
N TYR A 125 24.04 -10.97 -10.52
CA TYR A 125 24.35 -9.66 -9.97
C TYR A 125 25.85 -9.37 -10.10
N LEU A 126 26.22 -8.63 -11.15
CA LEU A 126 27.58 -8.13 -11.38
C LEU A 126 27.48 -6.61 -11.60
N VAL A 127 28.18 -5.83 -10.78
CA VAL A 127 28.09 -4.37 -10.77
C VAL A 127 29.48 -3.73 -10.71
N THR A 128 29.61 -2.57 -11.35
CA THR A 128 30.79 -1.69 -11.33
C THR A 128 30.34 -0.25 -11.12
N GLU A 129 31.29 0.70 -11.01
CA GLU A 129 30.96 2.13 -10.97
C GLU A 129 30.14 2.59 -12.20
N GLY A 130 30.28 1.92 -13.34
CA GLY A 130 29.57 2.23 -14.58
C GLY A 130 28.20 1.56 -14.75
N GLY A 131 27.74 0.75 -13.80
CA GLY A 131 26.48 0.00 -13.87
C GLY A 131 26.64 -1.51 -13.82
N PHE A 132 25.67 -2.23 -14.39
CA PHE A 132 25.64 -3.69 -14.37
C PHE A 132 26.49 -4.29 -15.49
N LEU A 133 27.06 -5.47 -15.23
CA LEU A 133 27.83 -6.21 -16.21
C LEU A 133 27.17 -7.56 -16.54
N ALA A 134 27.41 -8.05 -17.75
CA ALA A 134 27.01 -9.38 -18.18
C ALA A 134 28.09 -10.03 -19.06
N ILE A 135 28.22 -11.35 -18.93
CA ILE A 135 29.14 -12.14 -19.76
C ILE A 135 28.46 -12.46 -21.09
N GLU A 136 29.16 -12.24 -22.20
CA GLU A 136 28.73 -12.60 -23.54
C GLU A 136 28.40 -14.10 -23.63
N LYS A 137 27.32 -14.45 -24.35
CA LYS A 137 26.73 -15.81 -24.38
C LYS A 137 26.14 -16.29 -23.05
N GLY A 138 26.22 -15.49 -21.98
CA GLY A 138 25.53 -15.72 -20.72
C GLY A 138 24.03 -15.43 -20.82
N ASN A 139 23.31 -15.80 -19.76
CA ASN A 139 21.88 -15.49 -19.61
C ASN A 139 21.73 -14.38 -18.58
N VAL A 140 20.91 -13.38 -18.90
CA VAL A 140 20.61 -12.23 -18.02
C VAL A 140 19.12 -12.16 -17.80
N SER A 141 18.72 -11.97 -16.55
CA SER A 141 17.34 -11.68 -16.17
C SER A 141 17.29 -10.32 -15.47
N LEU A 142 16.41 -9.45 -15.96
CA LEU A 142 16.10 -8.15 -15.39
C LEU A 142 14.68 -8.22 -14.81
N MET A 143 14.53 -8.00 -13.51
CA MET A 143 13.23 -7.99 -12.82
C MET A 143 12.93 -6.57 -12.36
N CYS A 144 11.80 -6.01 -12.79
CA CYS A 144 11.34 -4.69 -12.42
C CYS A 144 10.18 -4.78 -11.43
N GLN A 145 10.28 -4.04 -10.32
CA GLN A 145 9.29 -4.05 -9.25
C GLN A 145 8.97 -2.63 -8.81
N ALA A 146 7.68 -2.31 -8.68
CA ALA A 146 7.20 -1.08 -8.08
C ALA A 146 5.95 -1.35 -7.24
N SER A 147 5.85 -0.71 -6.08
CA SER A 147 4.63 -0.74 -5.28
C SER A 147 3.57 0.12 -5.95
N SER A 148 2.38 -0.43 -6.16
CA SER A 148 1.23 0.30 -6.71
C SER A 148 -0.08 -0.44 -6.42
N ASN A 149 -1.14 0.31 -6.16
CA ASN A 149 -2.50 -0.21 -6.07
C ASN A 149 -3.47 0.65 -6.91
N PRO A 150 -4.19 0.09 -7.88
CA PRO A 150 -4.11 -1.29 -8.36
C PRO A 150 -2.73 -1.65 -8.95
N PRO A 151 -2.42 -2.95 -9.13
CA PRO A 151 -1.18 -3.40 -9.74
C PRO A 151 -0.91 -2.72 -11.09
N SER A 152 0.32 -2.24 -11.28
CA SER A 152 0.72 -1.53 -12.48
C SER A 152 1.11 -2.47 -13.64
N GLN A 153 1.08 -1.92 -14.86
CA GLN A 153 1.61 -2.56 -16.07
C GLN A 153 3.08 -2.19 -16.27
N TYR A 154 3.83 -3.07 -16.92
CA TYR A 154 5.28 -2.96 -17.09
C TYR A 154 5.66 -3.06 -18.56
N ASP A 155 6.54 -2.17 -19.00
CA ASP A 155 7.12 -2.15 -20.34
C ASP A 155 8.64 -1.98 -20.26
N TRP A 156 9.36 -2.74 -21.09
CA TRP A 156 10.81 -2.66 -21.19
C TRP A 156 11.24 -1.98 -22.48
N PHE A 157 12.21 -1.08 -22.36
CA PHE A 157 12.83 -0.38 -23.46
C PHE A 157 14.35 -0.62 -23.47
N PHE A 158 14.89 -0.89 -24.66
CA PHE A 158 16.33 -0.89 -24.92
C PHE A 158 16.64 0.27 -25.86
N ASN A 159 17.49 1.20 -25.43
CA ASN A 159 17.82 2.43 -26.17
C ASN A 159 16.58 3.11 -26.77
N ASN A 160 15.57 3.34 -25.91
CA ASN A 160 14.28 3.98 -26.24
C ASN A 160 13.34 3.20 -27.18
N SER A 161 13.71 1.97 -27.57
CA SER A 161 12.83 1.08 -28.33
C SER A 161 12.19 0.04 -27.42
N ARG A 162 10.86 -0.11 -27.47
CA ARG A 162 10.14 -1.11 -26.66
C ARG A 162 10.53 -2.52 -27.12
N ILE A 163 10.99 -3.35 -26.19
CA ILE A 163 11.48 -4.71 -26.47
C ILE A 163 10.67 -5.81 -25.80
N ASN A 164 10.02 -5.53 -24.67
CA ASN A 164 9.23 -6.54 -23.96
C ASN A 164 8.13 -5.90 -23.11
N SER A 165 7.15 -6.70 -22.71
CA SER A 165 6.09 -6.32 -21.76
C SER A 165 6.13 -7.28 -20.58
N GLY A 166 5.79 -6.79 -19.39
CA GLY A 166 5.78 -7.57 -18.16
C GLY A 166 6.97 -7.26 -17.23
N PRO A 167 6.90 -7.72 -15.97
CA PRO A 167 7.84 -7.33 -14.93
C PRO A 167 9.24 -7.90 -15.16
N GLN A 168 9.36 -9.02 -15.88
CA GLN A 168 10.64 -9.69 -16.12
C GLN A 168 11.04 -9.62 -17.61
N LEU A 169 12.29 -9.27 -17.85
CA LEU A 169 12.95 -9.36 -19.16
C LEU A 169 14.09 -10.38 -19.07
N SER A 170 13.96 -11.48 -19.81
CA SER A 170 14.96 -12.54 -19.89
C SER A 170 15.67 -12.51 -21.24
N ILE A 171 16.99 -12.40 -21.22
CA ILE A 171 17.85 -12.36 -22.41
C ILE A 171 18.77 -13.58 -22.34
N SER A 172 18.60 -14.52 -23.26
CA SER A 172 19.47 -15.69 -23.37
C SER A 172 20.60 -15.44 -24.35
N LYS A 173 21.79 -15.98 -24.05
CA LYS A 173 22.99 -15.84 -24.88
C LYS A 173 23.25 -14.38 -25.31
N ILE A 174 23.32 -13.48 -24.34
CA ILE A 174 23.43 -12.04 -24.58
C ILE A 174 24.69 -11.69 -25.40
N LEU A 175 24.54 -10.77 -26.36
CA LEU A 175 25.60 -10.33 -27.26
C LEU A 175 26.15 -8.95 -26.88
N ARG A 176 27.40 -8.66 -27.26
CA ARG A 176 28.02 -7.34 -27.02
C ARG A 176 27.24 -6.16 -27.59
N THR A 177 26.54 -6.36 -28.71
CA THR A 177 25.67 -5.35 -29.36
C THR A 177 24.45 -4.98 -28.52
N GLN A 178 24.13 -5.76 -27.48
CA GLN A 178 23.04 -5.51 -26.54
C GLN A 178 23.51 -4.71 -25.30
N THR A 179 24.74 -4.18 -25.33
CA THR A 179 25.21 -3.17 -24.38
C THR A 179 24.43 -1.87 -24.58
N GLY A 180 23.93 -1.30 -23.48
CA GLY A 180 23.18 -0.06 -23.55
C GLY A 180 22.28 0.18 -22.34
N HIS A 181 21.30 1.07 -22.53
CA HIS A 181 20.36 1.44 -21.49
C HIS A 181 19.08 0.61 -21.56
N TYR A 182 18.79 -0.08 -20.46
CA TYR A 182 17.54 -0.81 -20.24
C TYR A 182 16.66 0.01 -19.31
N THR A 183 15.49 0.39 -19.79
CA THR A 183 14.53 1.20 -19.05
C THR A 183 13.26 0.39 -18.81
N CYS A 184 12.88 0.27 -17.55
CA CYS A 184 11.56 -0.22 -17.15
C CYS A 184 10.63 0.98 -16.97
N LEU A 185 9.51 0.95 -17.68
CA LEU A 185 8.37 1.86 -17.50
C LEU A 185 7.27 1.11 -16.75
N VAL A 186 6.77 1.72 -15.70
CA VAL A 186 5.68 1.23 -14.88
C VAL A 186 4.52 2.21 -14.97
N GLN A 187 3.32 1.72 -15.24
CA GLN A 187 2.13 2.54 -15.40
C GLN A 187 0.96 2.01 -14.57
N ASN A 188 0.42 2.87 -13.70
CA ASN A 188 -0.87 2.64 -13.06
C ASN A 188 -1.95 3.27 -13.94
N THR A 189 -2.76 2.43 -14.58
CA THR A 189 -3.79 2.86 -15.53
C THR A 189 -5.01 3.49 -14.84
N PHE A 190 -5.22 3.20 -13.55
CA PHE A 190 -6.34 3.74 -12.77
C PHE A 190 -6.12 5.23 -12.46
N LEU A 191 -4.92 5.59 -11.99
CA LEU A 191 -4.53 6.99 -11.75
C LEU A 191 -3.93 7.68 -12.98
N ASN A 192 -3.67 6.93 -14.05
CA ASN A 192 -2.91 7.37 -15.23
C ASN A 192 -1.52 7.97 -14.87
N THR A 193 -0.89 7.43 -13.83
CA THR A 193 0.45 7.82 -13.37
C THR A 193 1.50 6.84 -13.87
N ARG A 194 2.73 7.33 -14.05
CA ARG A 194 3.83 6.56 -14.63
C ARG A 194 5.12 6.82 -13.88
N SER A 195 5.96 5.80 -13.78
CA SER A 195 7.28 5.88 -13.16
C SER A 195 8.26 5.05 -13.98
N THR A 196 9.52 5.45 -14.02
CA THR A 196 10.54 4.81 -14.85
C THR A 196 11.85 4.64 -14.09
N LYS A 197 12.56 3.55 -14.38
CA LYS A 197 13.94 3.34 -13.94
C LYS A 197 14.78 2.85 -15.09
N SER A 198 15.95 3.46 -15.27
CA SER A 198 16.93 3.07 -16.27
C SER A 198 18.20 2.56 -15.61
N ILE A 199 18.78 1.51 -16.18
CA ILE A 199 20.10 0.99 -15.82
C ILE A 199 20.97 0.89 -17.07
N ALA A 200 22.29 0.97 -16.89
CA ALA A 200 23.25 0.64 -17.94
C ALA A 200 23.70 -0.81 -17.76
N LEU A 201 23.64 -1.60 -18.83
CA LEU A 201 24.14 -2.97 -18.87
C LEU A 201 25.27 -3.05 -19.90
N THR A 202 26.46 -3.42 -19.44
CA THR A 202 27.64 -3.60 -20.29
C THR A 202 27.96 -5.07 -20.46
N VAL A 203 27.98 -5.54 -21.71
CA VAL A 203 28.25 -6.94 -22.03
C VAL A 203 29.71 -7.08 -22.44
N TYR A 204 30.44 -7.95 -21.76
CA TYR A 204 31.87 -8.18 -21.98
C TYR A 204 32.15 -9.64 -22.33
N CYS A 205 33.27 -9.93 -22.97
CA CYS A 205 33.71 -11.30 -23.21
C CYS A 205 34.73 -11.73 -22.14
N GLU A 206 34.83 -13.03 -21.85
CA GLU A 206 35.62 -13.55 -20.71
C GLU A 206 37.09 -13.12 -20.71
N SER A 207 37.70 -12.93 -21.90
CA SER A 207 39.09 -12.48 -22.01
C SER A 207 39.31 -11.03 -21.56
N TRP A 208 38.26 -10.20 -21.49
CA TRP A 208 38.35 -8.82 -21.02
C TRP A 208 38.54 -8.74 -19.51
N LEU A 209 37.84 -9.57 -18.73
CA LEU A 209 38.06 -9.64 -17.27
C LEU A 209 39.48 -10.08 -16.93
N LEU A 210 40.01 -11.06 -17.68
CA LEU A 210 41.40 -11.50 -17.55
C LEU A 210 42.39 -10.35 -17.87
N CYS A 211 42.12 -9.53 -18.88
CA CYS A 211 42.96 -8.38 -19.21
C CYS A 211 42.99 -7.31 -18.11
N VAL A 212 41.83 -6.96 -17.54
CA VAL A 212 41.75 -5.95 -16.45
C VAL A 212 42.44 -6.45 -15.18
N ALA A 213 42.27 -7.74 -14.83
CA ALA A 213 42.92 -8.35 -13.67
C ALA A 213 44.44 -8.42 -13.81
N LEU A 214 44.95 -8.68 -15.02
CA LEU A 214 46.38 -8.77 -15.29
C LEU A 214 47.06 -7.40 -15.43
N PHE A 215 46.32 -6.35 -15.82
CA PHE A 215 46.90 -5.02 -16.07
C PHE A 215 46.05 -3.87 -15.49
N PRO A 216 46.04 -3.68 -14.16
CA PRO A 216 45.20 -2.67 -13.49
C PRO A 216 45.55 -1.20 -13.84
N GLN A 217 46.72 -0.93 -14.43
CA GLN A 217 47.13 0.42 -14.87
C GLN A 217 46.74 0.77 -16.32
N ILE A 218 46.18 -0.16 -17.09
CA ILE A 218 45.79 0.08 -18.49
C ILE A 218 44.29 0.48 -18.51
N HIS A 219 43.98 1.66 -17.97
CA HIS A 219 42.60 2.16 -17.90
C HIS A 219 42.04 2.65 -19.25
N GLN A 220 42.82 2.59 -20.35
CA GLN A 220 42.46 3.26 -21.61
C GLN A 220 42.77 2.50 -22.92
N MET A 221 43.27 1.26 -22.89
CA MET A 221 43.41 0.50 -24.13
C MET A 221 42.12 -0.27 -24.45
N ALA A 222 41.30 0.39 -25.28
CA ALA A 222 40.41 -0.20 -26.28
C ALA A 222 39.21 -1.03 -25.78
N LEU A 223 38.13 -0.32 -25.45
CA LEU A 223 36.75 -0.84 -25.59
C LEU A 223 36.44 -1.37 -27.01
N HIS A 224 37.27 -1.07 -28.01
CA HIS A 224 37.03 -1.44 -29.41
C HIS A 224 37.92 -2.55 -30.00
N HIS A 225 38.98 -3.00 -29.33
CA HIS A 225 39.98 -3.89 -29.97
C HIS A 225 40.56 -5.00 -29.09
N VAL A 226 39.79 -5.56 -28.15
CA VAL A 226 40.15 -6.90 -27.61
C VAL A 226 39.39 -7.95 -28.41
N PRO A 227 40.00 -8.60 -29.42
CA PRO A 227 39.40 -9.74 -30.09
C PRO A 227 39.33 -10.90 -29.10
N CYS A 228 38.12 -11.37 -28.82
CA CYS A 228 37.93 -12.70 -28.28
C CYS A 228 38.22 -13.68 -29.43
N SER A 229 39.34 -14.40 -29.37
CA SER A 229 39.65 -15.47 -30.31
C SER A 229 38.53 -16.51 -30.28
N GLN A 230 38.14 -17.00 -31.46
CA GLN A 230 37.17 -18.09 -31.66
C GLN A 230 37.56 -19.35 -30.89
#